data_AF-A0A536LRU1-F1
#
_entry.id   AF-A0A536LRU1-F1
#
_cell.length_a   1.000
_cell.length_b   1.000
_cell.length_c   1.000
_cell.angle_alpha   90.00
_cell.angle_beta   90.00
_cell.angle_gamma   90.00
#
_symmetry.space_group_name_H-M   'P 1'
#
loop_
_entity.id
_entity.type
_entity.pdbx_description
1 polymer ?
#
loop_
_entity_poly.entity_id
_entity_poly.type
_entity_poly.pdbx_seq_one_letter_code
_entity_poly.pdbx_strand_id
1 'polypeptide(L)'
;STRQILPFGRELQNVMEPSISAGAAGFIGVLRDYPGDSNQYYVPYDAIERPIPGVWISGGDGNRLRALLSGAPLRVKVSIDSVREMITAHNIVGELPGADEEVVIIGSHHDGPWASAVEDGSGIALVLAQAAYWSQVPQAERPHRLLFLLNAGHMAGGAGQRTFVEEHAAELESVVLEFHLEHAANELSDETGVLRATGLPESRWWFTSLIPRLQDAVRSAIEAEDLQRSMVVPPTMFGPKPTTDGADFYMAGVPLVNYLTAPFYLFDAVDTLDKIHRPSLVPVTHAAIRIVESTMGVSASGMRAG
;
A
#
# COMPACT_ATOMS: atom_id res chain seq x y z
N SER A 1 9.63 20.38 9.79
CA SER A 1 8.28 19.89 10.19
C SER A 1 7.70 19.22 8.97
N THR A 2 7.89 17.91 8.86
CA THR A 2 7.41 17.13 7.71
C THR A 2 5.90 16.98 7.85
N ARG A 3 5.13 17.76 7.09
CA ARG A 3 3.67 17.66 7.07
C ARG A 3 3.32 16.36 6.35
N GLN A 4 2.98 15.31 7.09
CA GLN A 4 2.46 14.09 6.49
C GLN A 4 1.07 14.40 5.91
N ILE A 5 0.95 14.27 4.59
CA ILE A 5 -0.33 14.37 3.88
C ILE A 5 -0.84 12.94 3.70
N LEU A 6 -1.97 12.61 4.33
CA LEU A 6 -2.57 11.27 4.22
C LEU A 6 -3.11 11.07 2.78
N PRO A 7 -2.73 9.99 2.06
CA PRO A 7 -3.08 9.82 0.64
C PRO A 7 -4.53 9.42 0.32
N PHE A 8 -5.39 9.14 1.32
CA PHE A 8 -6.52 8.21 1.11
C PHE A 8 -7.93 8.77 1.38
N GLY A 9 -8.13 10.09 1.26
CA GLY A 9 -9.44 10.71 1.43
C GLY A 9 -10.36 10.59 0.20
N ARG A 10 -11.69 10.53 0.39
CA ARG A 10 -12.67 10.63 -0.72
C ARG A 10 -12.50 11.91 -1.55
N GLU A 11 -12.03 12.96 -0.90
CA GLU A 11 -11.71 14.26 -1.51
C GLU A 11 -10.51 14.18 -2.46
N LEU A 12 -9.59 13.22 -2.28
CA LEU A 12 -8.44 12.99 -3.15
C LEU A 12 -8.80 12.23 -4.44
N GLN A 13 -9.89 11.46 -4.45
CA GLN A 13 -10.36 10.77 -5.66
C GLN A 13 -11.37 11.63 -6.43
N ASN A 14 -12.23 12.38 -5.73
CA ASN A 14 -13.26 13.22 -6.34
C ASN A 14 -12.76 14.64 -6.72
N VAL A 15 -11.63 14.72 -7.43
CA VAL A 15 -10.95 15.99 -7.73
C VAL A 15 -11.55 16.75 -8.92
N MET A 16 -12.25 16.07 -9.83
CA MET A 16 -12.79 16.66 -11.06
C MET A 16 -14.28 17.03 -10.93
N GLU A 17 -15.00 16.36 -10.04
CA GLU A 17 -16.45 16.37 -9.87
C GLU A 17 -16.99 17.78 -9.60
N PRO A 18 -16.35 18.64 -8.77
CA PRO A 18 -16.79 20.02 -8.61
C PRO A 18 -16.72 20.83 -9.91
N SER A 19 -15.67 20.62 -10.71
CA SER A 19 -15.49 21.34 -11.99
C SER A 19 -16.48 20.84 -13.05
N ILE A 20 -16.72 19.53 -13.11
CA ILE A 20 -17.73 18.91 -13.97
C ILE A 20 -19.12 19.48 -13.63
N SER A 21 -19.47 19.51 -12.35
CA SER A 21 -20.77 20.02 -11.88
C SER A 21 -20.98 21.50 -12.20
N ALA A 22 -19.90 22.29 -12.29
CA ALA A 22 -19.93 23.70 -12.68
C ALA A 22 -20.00 23.91 -14.21
N GLY A 23 -20.03 22.84 -15.02
CA GLY A 23 -20.10 22.93 -16.48
C GLY A 23 -18.75 23.22 -17.15
N ALA A 24 -17.62 22.89 -16.51
CA ALA A 24 -16.30 23.04 -17.11
C ALA A 24 -16.16 22.15 -18.37
N ALA A 25 -15.44 22.64 -19.38
CA ALA A 25 -15.12 21.86 -20.59
C ALA A 25 -13.83 21.03 -20.47
N GLY A 26 -13.10 21.19 -19.35
CA GLY A 26 -11.83 20.52 -19.07
C GLY A 26 -11.33 20.88 -17.68
N PHE A 27 -10.39 20.10 -17.17
CA PHE A 27 -9.81 20.23 -15.84
C PHE A 27 -8.29 20.38 -15.91
N ILE A 28 -7.75 21.34 -15.16
CA ILE A 28 -6.31 21.49 -14.94
C ILE A 28 -6.11 21.51 -13.43
N GLY A 29 -5.71 20.38 -12.88
CA GLY A 29 -5.36 20.24 -11.48
C GLY A 29 -3.94 20.77 -11.22
N VAL A 30 -3.76 21.50 -10.13
CA VAL A 30 -2.45 22.01 -9.72
C VAL A 30 -2.00 21.24 -8.50
N LEU A 31 -0.86 20.53 -8.61
CA LEU A 31 -0.20 19.88 -7.48
C LEU A 31 0.55 20.93 -6.66
N ARG A 32 -0.23 21.79 -5.98
CA ARG A 32 0.29 22.90 -5.21
C ARG A 32 1.07 22.38 -4.01
N ASP A 33 2.27 22.93 -3.81
CA ASP A 33 3.17 22.58 -2.71
C ASP A 33 3.55 21.08 -2.72
N TYR A 34 3.43 20.42 -3.88
CA TYR A 34 3.82 19.02 -4.04
C TYR A 34 5.36 18.91 -4.05
N PRO A 35 5.95 18.04 -3.21
CA PRO A 35 7.39 17.99 -3.08
C PRO A 35 8.09 17.72 -4.41
N GLY A 36 9.17 18.46 -4.67
CA GLY A 36 9.93 18.35 -5.92
C GLY A 36 9.26 18.95 -7.16
N ASP A 37 8.11 19.62 -7.02
CA ASP A 37 7.34 20.24 -8.13
C ASP A 37 7.01 19.25 -9.26
N SER A 38 6.79 17.97 -8.92
CA SER A 38 6.36 16.95 -9.89
C SER A 38 4.94 17.23 -10.40
N ASN A 39 4.65 16.71 -11.59
CA ASN A 39 3.30 16.62 -12.17
C ASN A 39 2.96 15.20 -12.65
N GLN A 40 3.81 14.21 -12.35
CA GLN A 40 3.66 12.82 -12.76
C GLN A 40 2.95 12.00 -11.68
N TYR A 41 1.77 12.46 -11.27
CA TYR A 41 1.01 11.87 -10.18
C TYR A 41 -0.20 11.10 -10.69
N TYR A 42 -0.27 9.80 -10.35
CA TYR A 42 -1.30 8.88 -10.78
C TYR A 42 -2.50 8.89 -9.82
N VAL A 43 -3.16 10.03 -9.70
CA VAL A 43 -4.40 10.22 -8.94
C VAL A 43 -5.39 11.02 -9.79
N PRO A 44 -6.70 10.73 -9.81
CA PRO A 44 -7.34 9.60 -9.15
C PRO A 44 -6.98 8.27 -9.82
N TYR A 45 -6.77 7.22 -8.99
CA TYR A 45 -6.51 5.84 -9.44
C TYR A 45 -7.76 4.95 -9.26
N ASP A 46 -8.94 5.52 -9.52
CA ASP A 46 -10.24 4.86 -9.30
C ASP A 46 -10.79 4.14 -10.54
N ALA A 47 -10.07 4.20 -11.67
CA ALA A 47 -10.51 3.67 -12.96
C ALA A 47 -11.87 4.23 -13.46
N ILE A 48 -12.29 5.39 -12.96
CA ILE A 48 -13.55 6.05 -13.35
C ILE A 48 -13.29 7.00 -14.51
N GLU A 49 -13.94 6.71 -15.64
CA GLU A 49 -13.98 7.60 -16.79
C GLU A 49 -14.82 8.84 -16.48
N ARG A 50 -14.30 10.01 -16.85
CA ARG A 50 -14.93 11.30 -16.60
C ARG A 50 -15.26 11.99 -17.93
N PRO A 51 -16.34 12.79 -18.00
CA PRO A 51 -16.86 13.34 -19.24
C PRO A 51 -16.03 14.50 -19.83
N ILE A 52 -14.98 14.95 -19.13
CA ILE A 52 -14.12 16.06 -19.55
C ILE A 52 -12.64 15.66 -19.43
N PRO A 53 -11.76 16.15 -20.31
CA PRO A 53 -10.33 15.90 -20.18
C PRO A 53 -9.76 16.57 -18.93
N GLY A 54 -8.87 15.87 -18.22
CA GLY A 54 -8.17 16.37 -17.04
C GLY A 54 -6.67 16.12 -17.09
N VAL A 55 -5.86 17.12 -16.70
CA VAL A 55 -4.41 16.98 -16.56
C VAL A 55 -3.93 17.58 -15.24
N TRP A 56 -2.84 17.03 -14.70
CA TRP A 56 -2.09 17.67 -13.62
C TRP A 56 -0.96 18.55 -14.17
N ILE A 57 -0.76 19.69 -13.53
CA ILE A 57 0.42 20.54 -13.72
C ILE A 57 1.11 20.73 -12.38
N SER A 58 2.41 21.08 -12.43
CA SER A 58 3.19 21.32 -11.24
C SER A 58 2.69 22.57 -10.48
N GLY A 59 3.12 22.72 -9.23
CA GLY A 59 2.86 23.94 -8.47
C GLY A 59 3.47 25.17 -9.14
N GLY A 60 4.68 25.06 -9.67
CA GLY A 60 5.37 26.10 -10.43
C GLY A 60 4.59 26.55 -11.67
N ASP A 61 4.14 25.60 -12.50
CA ASP A 61 3.31 25.89 -13.67
C ASP A 61 1.93 26.44 -13.27
N GLY A 62 1.36 25.95 -12.17
CA GLY A 62 0.12 26.49 -11.61
C GLY A 62 0.25 27.95 -11.18
N ASN A 63 1.37 28.34 -10.55
CA ASN A 63 1.66 29.72 -10.19
C ASN A 63 1.80 30.61 -11.43
N ARG A 64 2.50 30.11 -12.46
CA ARG A 64 2.61 30.80 -13.75
C ARG A 64 1.25 30.97 -14.42
N LEU A 65 0.42 29.94 -14.43
CA LEU A 65 -0.93 29.99 -15.00
C LEU A 65 -1.80 31.03 -14.30
N ARG A 66 -1.75 31.09 -12.96
CA ARG A 66 -2.47 32.10 -12.16
C ARG A 66 -2.01 33.53 -12.46
N ALA A 67 -0.69 33.74 -12.62
CA ALA A 67 -0.14 35.05 -12.97
C ALA A 67 -0.58 35.52 -14.37
N LEU A 68 -0.69 34.61 -15.33
CA LEU A 68 -1.21 34.93 -16.66
C LEU A 68 -2.72 35.27 -16.62
N LEU A 69 -3.50 34.53 -15.84
CA LEU A 69 -4.95 34.75 -15.67
C LEU A 69 -5.29 36.07 -14.99
N SER A 70 -4.40 36.63 -14.16
CA SER A 70 -4.63 37.94 -13.51
C SER A 70 -4.50 39.12 -14.48
N GLY A 71 -3.79 38.93 -15.60
CA GLY A 71 -3.61 39.97 -16.62
C GLY A 71 -4.71 40.00 -17.67
N ALA A 72 -5.16 38.84 -18.15
CA ALA A 72 -6.20 38.74 -19.18
C ALA A 72 -6.82 37.33 -19.25
N PRO A 73 -8.01 37.17 -19.87
CA PRO A 73 -8.55 35.86 -20.19
C PRO A 73 -7.59 35.05 -21.09
N LEU A 74 -7.42 33.76 -20.77
CA LEU A 74 -6.57 32.84 -21.53
C LEU A 74 -7.41 31.83 -22.30
N ARG A 75 -6.86 31.37 -23.43
CA ARG A 75 -7.36 30.20 -24.15
C ARG A 75 -6.34 29.08 -24.04
N VAL A 76 -6.77 27.93 -23.52
CA VAL A 76 -5.94 26.73 -23.37
C VAL A 76 -6.51 25.62 -24.24
N LYS A 77 -5.64 24.77 -24.79
CA LYS A 77 -6.01 23.52 -25.46
C LYS A 77 -5.52 22.36 -24.60
N VAL A 78 -6.44 21.53 -24.12
CA VAL A 78 -6.12 20.25 -23.46
C VAL A 78 -6.48 19.13 -24.43
N SER A 79 -5.56 18.20 -24.64
CA SER A 79 -5.76 17.03 -25.50
C SER A 79 -5.24 15.82 -24.74
N ILE A 80 -6.06 14.80 -24.61
CA ILE A 80 -5.71 13.53 -23.97
C ILE A 80 -5.99 12.44 -24.98
N ASP A 81 -5.01 11.57 -25.16
CA ASP A 81 -5.18 10.32 -25.89
C ASP A 81 -5.06 9.19 -24.86
N SER A 82 -6.13 8.40 -24.73
CA SER A 82 -6.26 7.40 -23.68
C SER A 82 -7.03 6.19 -24.21
N VAL A 83 -6.55 5.00 -23.88
CA VAL A 83 -7.24 3.75 -24.17
C VAL A 83 -7.78 3.18 -22.86
N ARG A 84 -9.01 2.67 -22.89
CA ARG A 84 -9.63 1.97 -21.79
C ARG A 84 -10.21 0.67 -22.30
N GLU A 85 -9.78 -0.43 -21.70
CA GLU A 85 -10.25 -1.75 -22.03
C GLU A 85 -10.32 -2.61 -20.76
N MET A 86 -11.16 -3.64 -20.83
CA MET A 86 -11.19 -4.67 -19.78
C MET A 86 -10.06 -5.65 -20.08
N ILE A 87 -9.17 -5.82 -19.11
CA ILE A 87 -8.09 -6.81 -19.16
C ILE A 87 -8.33 -7.90 -18.12
N THR A 88 -7.79 -9.09 -18.36
CA THR A 88 -7.68 -10.13 -17.34
C THR A 88 -6.29 -10.08 -16.74
N ALA A 89 -6.23 -10.00 -15.41
CA ALA A 89 -5.01 -10.13 -14.63
C ALA A 89 -5.18 -11.30 -13.64
N HIS A 90 -4.08 -11.75 -13.04
CA HIS A 90 -4.07 -12.94 -12.19
C HIS A 90 -3.36 -12.67 -10.88
N ASN A 91 -3.96 -13.10 -9.78
CA ASN A 91 -3.22 -13.25 -8.53
C ASN A 91 -2.18 -14.35 -8.71
N ILE A 92 -1.03 -14.19 -8.05
CA ILE A 92 0.01 -15.21 -7.97
C ILE A 92 -0.06 -15.83 -6.59
N VAL A 93 -0.26 -17.14 -6.54
CA VAL A 93 -0.40 -17.91 -5.30
C VAL A 93 0.71 -18.95 -5.22
N GLY A 94 1.46 -18.93 -4.13
CA GLY A 94 2.42 -19.97 -3.77
C GLY A 94 2.02 -20.61 -2.44
N GLU A 95 2.11 -21.92 -2.33
CA GLU A 95 1.75 -22.63 -1.10
C GLU A 95 2.93 -23.45 -0.58
N LEU A 96 3.02 -23.51 0.75
CA LEU A 96 4.04 -24.28 1.44
C LEU A 96 3.39 -25.04 2.61
N PRO A 97 3.38 -26.39 2.59
CA PRO A 97 2.82 -27.19 3.68
C PRO A 97 3.47 -26.87 5.03
N GLY A 98 2.69 -26.92 6.10
CA GLY A 98 3.14 -26.63 7.46
C GLY A 98 2.98 -27.81 8.42
N ALA A 99 3.04 -27.50 9.71
CA ALA A 99 2.78 -28.47 10.78
C ALA A 99 1.29 -28.90 10.84
N ASP A 100 0.38 -28.08 10.32
CA ASP A 100 -1.05 -28.34 10.21
C ASP A 100 -1.66 -27.76 8.93
N GLU A 101 -2.98 -27.92 8.78
CA GLU A 101 -3.76 -27.49 7.60
C GLU A 101 -4.31 -26.06 7.72
N GLU A 102 -4.25 -25.45 8.91
CA GLU A 102 -4.64 -24.05 9.09
C GLU A 102 -3.59 -23.14 8.44
N VAL A 103 -3.98 -21.89 8.16
CA VAL A 103 -3.24 -21.07 7.18
C VAL A 103 -2.75 -19.76 7.79
N VAL A 104 -1.51 -19.42 7.48
CA VAL A 104 -1.04 -18.03 7.52
C VAL A 104 -0.87 -17.54 6.08
N ILE A 105 -1.59 -16.47 5.75
CA ILE A 105 -1.47 -15.80 4.45
C ILE A 105 -0.44 -14.68 4.59
N ILE A 106 0.52 -14.61 3.68
CA ILE A 106 1.53 -13.55 3.59
C ILE A 106 1.39 -12.87 2.23
N GLY A 107 0.99 -11.60 2.22
CA GLY A 107 0.48 -10.93 1.02
C GLY A 107 1.14 -9.59 0.66
N SER A 108 0.99 -9.22 -0.61
CA SER A 108 1.31 -7.92 -1.23
C SER A 108 0.55 -7.84 -2.58
N HIS A 109 0.74 -6.78 -3.39
CA HIS A 109 0.22 -6.70 -4.76
C HIS A 109 1.36 -6.51 -5.79
N HIS A 110 1.09 -6.83 -7.07
CA HIS A 110 2.13 -6.80 -8.12
C HIS A 110 1.91 -5.80 -9.26
N ASP A 111 0.81 -5.05 -9.25
CA ASP A 111 0.56 -3.96 -10.20
C ASP A 111 0.96 -2.58 -9.65
N GLY A 112 1.31 -1.66 -10.55
CA GLY A 112 1.62 -0.27 -10.21
C GLY A 112 2.01 0.55 -11.44
N PRO A 113 1.87 1.89 -11.41
CA PRO A 113 2.30 2.77 -12.50
C PRO A 113 3.83 2.98 -12.50
N TRP A 114 4.41 3.21 -13.68
CA TRP A 114 5.87 3.42 -13.84
C TRP A 114 6.73 2.31 -13.20
N ALA A 115 7.68 2.69 -12.34
CA ALA A 115 8.63 1.76 -11.72
C ALA A 115 8.11 1.18 -10.40
N SER A 116 7.30 1.95 -9.65
CA SER A 116 6.56 1.43 -8.50
C SER A 116 7.44 0.65 -7.51
N ALA A 117 8.64 1.19 -7.25
CA ALA A 117 9.68 0.46 -6.53
C ALA A 117 9.35 0.29 -5.05
N VAL A 118 8.70 1.28 -4.44
CA VAL A 118 8.14 1.19 -3.12
C VAL A 118 6.74 0.59 -3.19
N GLU A 119 5.87 1.04 -4.11
CA GLU A 119 4.43 0.68 -4.31
C GLU A 119 4.20 -0.28 -5.51
N ASP A 120 4.26 -1.59 -5.40
CA ASP A 120 4.65 -2.35 -4.21
C ASP A 120 5.79 -3.33 -4.51
N GLY A 121 6.73 -2.90 -5.35
CA GLY A 121 7.91 -3.70 -5.68
C GLY A 121 8.71 -4.13 -4.44
N SER A 122 8.68 -3.32 -3.38
CA SER A 122 9.29 -3.65 -2.10
C SER A 122 8.48 -4.65 -1.28
N GLY A 123 7.14 -4.60 -1.29
CA GLY A 123 6.28 -5.62 -0.69
C GLY A 123 6.42 -6.97 -1.37
N ILE A 124 6.48 -7.01 -2.70
CA ILE A 124 6.79 -8.23 -3.47
C ILE A 124 8.11 -8.84 -2.98
N ALA A 125 9.16 -8.01 -2.82
CA ALA A 125 10.45 -8.48 -2.33
C ALA A 125 10.37 -9.03 -0.90
N LEU A 126 9.57 -8.43 -0.02
CA LEU A 126 9.35 -8.91 1.34
C LEU A 126 8.60 -10.25 1.38
N VAL A 127 7.53 -10.42 0.57
CA VAL A 127 6.79 -11.69 0.45
C VAL A 127 7.70 -12.79 -0.10
N LEU A 128 8.48 -12.51 -1.15
CA LEU A 128 9.43 -13.47 -1.70
C LEU A 128 10.55 -13.83 -0.71
N ALA A 129 10.98 -12.89 0.14
CA ALA A 129 11.93 -13.17 1.21
C ALA A 129 11.33 -14.12 2.26
N GLN A 130 10.05 -13.96 2.62
CA GLN A 130 9.34 -14.92 3.48
C GLN A 130 9.29 -16.31 2.83
N ALA A 131 8.91 -16.42 1.55
CA ALA A 131 8.88 -17.70 0.84
C ALA A 131 10.27 -18.38 0.80
N ALA A 132 11.32 -17.60 0.53
CA ALA A 132 12.70 -18.09 0.51
C ALA A 132 13.16 -18.58 1.89
N TYR A 133 12.80 -17.89 2.97
CA TYR A 133 13.12 -18.30 4.34
C TYR A 133 12.37 -19.57 4.74
N TRP A 134 11.03 -19.55 4.66
CA TRP A 134 10.19 -20.64 5.16
C TRP A 134 10.35 -21.94 4.38
N SER A 135 10.70 -21.87 3.09
CA SER A 135 10.99 -23.07 2.30
C SER A 135 12.19 -23.88 2.81
N GLN A 136 13.10 -23.24 3.55
CA GLN A 136 14.27 -23.88 4.16
C GLN A 136 13.99 -24.41 5.57
N VAL A 137 12.91 -23.99 6.21
CA VAL A 137 12.46 -24.50 7.51
C VAL A 137 11.77 -25.86 7.31
N PRO A 138 12.09 -26.91 8.08
CA PRO A 138 11.41 -28.20 7.99
C PRO A 138 9.90 -28.06 8.19
N GLN A 139 9.10 -28.86 7.46
CA GLN A 139 7.63 -28.77 7.52
C GLN A 139 7.08 -28.84 8.95
N ALA A 140 7.62 -29.73 9.79
CA ALA A 140 7.19 -29.91 11.18
C ALA A 140 7.54 -28.73 12.12
N GLU A 141 8.41 -27.82 11.68
CA GLU A 141 8.83 -26.63 12.44
C GLU A 141 8.15 -25.34 11.94
N ARG A 142 7.38 -25.40 10.85
CA ARG A 142 6.59 -24.27 10.36
C ARG A 142 5.32 -24.13 11.21
N PRO A 143 4.91 -22.91 11.62
CA PRO A 143 3.74 -22.71 12.48
C PRO A 143 2.46 -23.34 11.92
N HIS A 144 2.21 -23.13 10.63
CA HIS A 144 1.00 -23.47 9.89
C HIS A 144 1.32 -23.70 8.41
N ARG A 145 0.34 -24.13 7.60
CA ARG A 145 0.44 -24.00 6.13
C ARG A 145 0.62 -22.52 5.79
N LEU A 146 1.57 -22.21 4.91
CA LEU A 146 1.85 -20.84 4.49
C LEU A 146 1.37 -20.63 3.06
N LEU A 147 0.62 -19.56 2.84
CA LEU A 147 0.16 -19.13 1.53
C LEU A 147 0.77 -17.76 1.23
N PHE A 148 1.52 -17.67 0.13
CA PHE A 148 2.11 -16.42 -0.38
C PHE A 148 1.21 -15.90 -1.49
N LEU A 149 0.68 -14.69 -1.32
CA LEU A 149 -0.32 -14.10 -2.22
C LEU A 149 0.18 -12.78 -2.78
N LEU A 150 0.37 -12.69 -4.09
CA LEU A 150 0.56 -11.40 -4.77
C LEU A 150 -0.70 -11.09 -5.56
N ASN A 151 -1.48 -10.12 -5.08
CA ASN A 151 -2.73 -9.70 -5.69
C ASN A 151 -2.50 -8.92 -6.98
N ALA A 152 -3.42 -9.06 -7.93
CA ALA A 152 -3.49 -8.22 -9.11
C ALA A 152 -4.55 -7.12 -8.95
N GLY A 153 -4.32 -5.98 -9.59
CA GLY A 153 -5.35 -4.95 -9.76
C GLY A 153 -5.64 -4.20 -8.47
N HIS A 154 -4.63 -3.97 -7.63
CA HIS A 154 -4.69 -3.00 -6.53
C HIS A 154 -5.11 -1.62 -7.05
N MET A 155 -4.46 -1.19 -8.14
CA MET A 155 -4.74 0.07 -8.85
C MET A 155 -6.05 0.05 -9.66
N ALA A 156 -6.74 -1.09 -9.67
CA ALA A 156 -8.04 -1.30 -10.31
C ALA A 156 -9.11 -1.63 -9.26
N GLY A 157 -9.06 -0.94 -8.12
CA GLY A 157 -10.01 -1.08 -7.02
C GLY A 157 -9.88 -2.41 -6.27
N GLY A 158 -8.65 -2.90 -6.07
CA GLY A 158 -8.37 -4.15 -5.36
C GLY A 158 -9.04 -5.36 -5.98
N ALA A 159 -9.08 -5.45 -7.31
CA ALA A 159 -9.87 -6.47 -8.03
C ALA A 159 -9.44 -7.90 -7.64
N GLY A 160 -8.14 -8.16 -7.60
CA GLY A 160 -7.59 -9.47 -7.26
C GLY A 160 -7.81 -9.85 -5.81
N GLN A 161 -7.60 -8.92 -4.87
CA GLN A 161 -7.87 -9.15 -3.46
C GLN A 161 -9.34 -9.50 -3.23
N ARG A 162 -10.27 -8.68 -3.74
CA ARG A 162 -11.71 -8.91 -3.57
C ARG A 162 -12.13 -10.25 -4.15
N THR A 163 -11.65 -10.56 -5.36
CA THR A 163 -11.92 -11.86 -6.00
C THR A 163 -11.41 -13.02 -5.14
N PHE A 164 -10.21 -12.92 -4.57
CA PHE A 164 -9.66 -13.96 -3.70
C PHE A 164 -10.52 -14.17 -2.44
N VAL A 165 -10.88 -13.08 -1.74
CA VAL A 165 -11.73 -13.16 -0.54
C VAL A 165 -13.10 -13.73 -0.86
N GLU A 166 -13.70 -13.33 -1.98
CA GLU A 166 -15.01 -13.81 -2.42
C GLU A 166 -14.98 -15.30 -2.80
N GLU A 167 -14.00 -15.74 -3.59
CA GLU A 167 -13.90 -17.13 -4.07
C GLU A 167 -13.47 -18.11 -2.97
N HIS A 168 -12.67 -17.66 -1.99
CA HIS A 168 -12.18 -18.48 -0.89
C HIS A 168 -12.93 -18.26 0.43
N ALA A 169 -14.10 -17.62 0.41
CA ALA A 169 -14.84 -17.22 1.62
C ALA A 169 -15.05 -18.37 2.64
N ALA A 170 -15.28 -19.59 2.16
CA ALA A 170 -15.47 -20.77 3.02
C ALA A 170 -14.18 -21.25 3.71
N GLU A 171 -13.01 -20.92 3.16
CA GLU A 171 -11.70 -21.32 3.69
C GLU A 171 -11.14 -20.28 4.68
N LEU A 172 -11.67 -19.06 4.67
CA LEU A 172 -11.17 -17.96 5.51
C LEU A 172 -11.30 -18.25 7.01
N GLU A 173 -12.26 -19.09 7.43
CA GLU A 173 -12.37 -19.52 8.83
C GLU A 173 -11.12 -20.27 9.31
N SER A 174 -10.39 -20.95 8.43
CA SER A 174 -9.15 -21.68 8.72
C SER A 174 -7.89 -20.79 8.65
N VAL A 175 -8.03 -19.51 8.33
CA VAL A 175 -6.90 -18.56 8.34
C VAL A 175 -6.65 -18.08 9.77
N VAL A 176 -5.47 -18.40 10.29
CA VAL A 176 -4.98 -18.00 11.62
C VAL A 176 -4.57 -16.54 11.62
N LEU A 177 -3.87 -16.13 10.55
CA LEU A 177 -3.36 -14.78 10.37
C LEU A 177 -3.27 -14.45 8.89
N GLU A 178 -3.76 -13.28 8.51
CA GLU A 178 -3.36 -12.62 7.27
C GLU A 178 -2.31 -11.55 7.58
N PHE A 179 -1.21 -11.57 6.85
CA PHE A 179 -0.10 -10.66 7.03
C PHE A 179 0.25 -9.98 5.71
N HIS A 180 -0.22 -8.75 5.53
CA HIS A 180 0.15 -7.94 4.38
C HIS A 180 1.44 -7.16 4.62
N LEU A 181 2.36 -7.19 3.65
CA LEU A 181 3.67 -6.55 3.69
C LEU A 181 3.77 -5.53 2.55
N GLU A 182 3.59 -4.24 2.85
CA GLU A 182 3.65 -3.17 1.86
C GLU A 182 4.74 -2.16 2.21
N HIS A 183 5.46 -1.70 1.18
CA HIS A 183 6.29 -0.50 1.19
C HIS A 183 7.43 -0.48 2.23
N ALA A 184 8.67 -0.64 1.77
CA ALA A 184 9.87 -0.32 2.53
C ALA A 184 10.47 1.02 2.07
N ALA A 185 9.83 2.13 2.43
CA ALA A 185 10.17 3.47 1.95
C ALA A 185 11.23 4.21 2.77
N ASN A 186 12.07 5.01 2.10
CA ASN A 186 12.83 6.10 2.73
C ASN A 186 11.89 7.28 2.95
N GLU A 187 12.10 7.96 4.08
CA GLU A 187 11.66 9.34 4.21
C GLU A 187 12.47 10.21 3.23
N LEU A 188 11.77 11.08 2.52
CA LEU A 188 12.39 12.11 1.69
C LEU A 188 12.20 13.49 2.33
N SER A 189 13.18 14.36 2.10
CA SER A 189 13.11 15.78 2.40
C SER A 189 13.33 16.59 1.13
N ASP A 190 12.57 17.66 0.97
CA ASP A 190 12.72 18.68 -0.06
C ASP A 190 13.19 20.03 0.49
N GLU A 191 13.66 20.09 1.75
CA GLU A 191 14.04 21.36 2.42
C GLU A 191 15.12 22.16 1.68
N THR A 192 15.91 21.51 0.83
CA THR A 192 16.94 22.14 -0.01
C THR A 192 16.46 22.54 -1.40
N GLY A 193 15.15 22.40 -1.68
CA GLY A 193 14.55 22.56 -3.00
C GLY A 193 14.77 21.36 -3.94
N VAL A 194 15.45 20.31 -3.46
CA VAL A 194 15.70 19.06 -4.19
C VAL A 194 15.32 17.90 -3.28
N LEU A 195 14.52 16.96 -3.81
CA LEU A 195 14.14 15.74 -3.10
C LEU A 195 15.37 14.86 -2.83
N ARG A 196 15.58 14.51 -1.56
CA ARG A 196 16.67 13.64 -1.12
C ARG A 196 16.20 12.70 -0.02
N ALA A 197 16.69 11.46 -0.04
CA ALA A 197 16.49 10.54 1.07
C ALA A 197 17.18 11.08 2.32
N THR A 198 16.49 11.04 3.45
CA THR A 198 17.05 11.45 4.76
C THR A 198 17.95 10.36 5.35
N GLY A 199 17.89 9.14 4.79
CA GLY A 199 18.51 7.94 5.35
C GLY A 199 17.73 7.35 6.51
N LEU A 200 16.60 7.95 6.89
CA LEU A 200 15.64 7.39 7.83
C LEU A 200 14.53 6.68 7.05
N PRO A 201 13.93 5.64 7.65
CA PRO A 201 12.73 5.04 7.10
C PRO A 201 11.56 6.01 7.19
N GLU A 202 10.65 5.91 6.23
CA GLU A 202 9.32 6.51 6.38
C GLU A 202 8.61 5.89 7.61
N SER A 203 7.64 6.61 8.15
CA SER A 203 6.87 6.15 9.29
C SER A 203 6.17 4.83 8.96
N ARG A 204 6.37 3.82 9.81
CA ARG A 204 5.83 2.47 9.64
C ARG A 204 4.55 2.31 10.43
N TRP A 205 3.52 1.83 9.76
CA TRP A 205 2.26 1.48 10.38
C TRP A 205 2.14 -0.03 10.43
N TRP A 206 1.77 -0.52 11.60
CA TRP A 206 1.46 -1.91 11.87
C TRP A 206 0.00 -1.98 12.28
N PHE A 207 -0.88 -2.20 11.31
CA PHE A 207 -2.29 -2.43 11.58
C PHE A 207 -2.46 -3.80 12.22
N THR A 208 -3.25 -3.91 13.28
CA THR A 208 -3.50 -5.19 13.96
C THR A 208 -4.99 -5.35 14.21
N SER A 209 -5.55 -6.56 14.13
CA SER A 209 -6.96 -6.83 14.50
C SER A 209 -7.30 -6.61 15.98
N LEU A 210 -6.46 -5.90 16.74
CA LEU A 210 -6.62 -5.60 18.18
C LEU A 210 -6.70 -6.86 19.07
N ILE A 211 -6.15 -7.98 18.58
CA ILE A 211 -5.98 -9.20 19.36
C ILE A 211 -4.71 -9.02 20.21
N PRO A 212 -4.78 -9.11 21.56
CA PRO A 212 -3.65 -8.83 22.44
C PRO A 212 -2.39 -9.61 22.08
N ARG A 213 -2.52 -10.90 21.77
CA ARG A 213 -1.41 -11.75 21.32
C ARG A 213 -0.69 -11.18 20.10
N LEU A 214 -1.42 -10.72 19.09
CA LEU A 214 -0.83 -10.14 17.87
C LEU A 214 -0.18 -8.79 18.17
N GLN A 215 -0.79 -7.97 19.02
CA GLN A 215 -0.20 -6.68 19.42
C GLN A 215 1.10 -6.86 20.18
N ASP A 216 1.16 -7.84 21.07
CA ASP A 216 2.38 -8.18 21.81
C ASP A 216 3.45 -8.75 20.88
N ALA A 217 3.09 -9.66 19.96
CA ALA A 217 4.00 -10.19 18.96
C ALA A 217 4.60 -9.09 18.08
N VAL A 218 3.78 -8.17 17.57
CA VAL A 218 4.23 -7.02 16.78
C VAL A 218 5.14 -6.10 17.59
N ARG A 219 4.78 -5.78 18.85
CA ARG A 219 5.62 -4.95 19.73
C ARG A 219 6.98 -5.59 19.97
N SER A 220 7.00 -6.88 20.33
CA SER A 220 8.24 -7.61 20.56
C SER A 220 9.09 -7.71 19.29
N ALA A 221 8.48 -7.89 18.12
CA ALA A 221 9.20 -7.90 16.84
C ALA A 221 9.80 -6.52 16.51
N ILE A 222 9.05 -5.43 16.75
CA ILE A 222 9.56 -4.05 16.58
C ILE A 222 10.77 -3.80 17.47
N GLU A 223 10.71 -4.20 18.75
CA GLU A 223 11.80 -4.03 19.70
C GLU A 223 13.02 -4.90 19.36
N ALA A 224 12.81 -6.16 18.98
CA ALA A 224 13.88 -7.09 18.66
C ALA A 224 14.68 -6.70 17.42
N GLU A 225 14.04 -6.09 16.43
CA GLU A 225 14.65 -5.72 15.15
C GLU A 225 14.95 -4.21 15.03
N ASP A 226 14.87 -3.45 16.14
CA ASP A 226 15.09 -2.00 16.22
C ASP A 226 14.34 -1.21 15.12
N LEU A 227 13.06 -1.55 14.92
CA LEU A 227 12.21 -0.93 13.90
C LEU A 227 11.65 0.41 14.38
N GLN A 228 12.56 1.37 14.63
CA GLN A 228 12.23 2.74 15.05
C GLN A 228 11.27 3.41 14.07
N ARG A 229 10.49 4.41 14.52
CA ARG A 229 9.43 5.05 13.72
C ARG A 229 8.30 4.09 13.34
N SER A 230 8.01 3.10 14.19
CA SER A 230 6.86 2.20 14.05
C SER A 230 5.71 2.62 14.97
N MET A 231 4.49 2.49 14.46
CA MET A 231 3.25 2.71 15.19
C MET A 231 2.35 1.49 15.04
N VAL A 232 1.93 0.90 16.16
CA VAL A 232 0.88 -0.13 16.17
C VAL A 232 -0.47 0.57 16.23
N VAL A 233 -1.32 0.33 15.24
CA VAL A 233 -2.58 1.07 15.03
C VAL A 233 -3.76 0.11 14.81
N PRO A 234 -5.01 0.52 15.12
CA PRO A 234 -6.19 -0.26 14.74
C PRO A 234 -6.38 -0.26 13.23
N PRO A 235 -7.05 -1.28 12.63
CA PRO A 235 -7.29 -1.35 11.20
C PRO A 235 -8.14 -0.17 10.71
N THR A 236 -8.93 0.43 11.60
CA THR A 236 -9.83 1.54 11.30
C THR A 236 -9.22 2.93 11.56
N MET A 237 -7.90 3.05 11.75
CA MET A 237 -7.25 4.32 12.11
C MET A 237 -7.49 5.43 11.08
N PHE A 238 -7.49 5.08 9.80
CA PHE A 238 -7.56 6.04 8.68
C PHE A 238 -8.83 5.86 7.80
N GLY A 239 -9.78 5.03 8.25
CA GLY A 239 -10.96 4.68 7.48
C GLY A 239 -11.73 3.49 8.08
N PRO A 240 -12.70 2.91 7.35
CA PRO A 240 -13.46 1.76 7.83
C PRO A 240 -12.65 0.44 7.84
N LYS A 241 -11.52 0.40 7.15
CA LYS A 241 -10.60 -0.74 7.00
C LYS A 241 -9.17 -0.21 6.79
N PRO A 242 -8.10 -1.01 6.93
CA PRO A 242 -6.74 -0.51 6.78
C PRO A 242 -6.50 -0.04 5.34
N THR A 243 -5.51 0.83 5.13
CA THR A 243 -5.19 1.40 3.81
C THR A 243 -4.20 0.51 3.04
N THR A 244 -4.34 -0.80 3.13
CA THR A 244 -3.49 -1.81 2.48
C THR A 244 -4.34 -2.75 1.63
N ASP A 245 -3.72 -3.47 0.69
CA ASP A 245 -4.31 -4.55 -0.12
C ASP A 245 -4.50 -5.86 0.67
N GLY A 246 -4.44 -5.78 2.01
CA GLY A 246 -4.91 -6.78 2.97
C GLY A 246 -6.26 -6.42 3.62
N ALA A 247 -6.85 -5.27 3.26
CA ALA A 247 -8.01 -4.73 3.95
C ALA A 247 -9.34 -5.50 3.81
N ASP A 248 -9.58 -6.25 2.73
CA ASP A 248 -10.80 -7.05 2.57
C ASP A 248 -10.78 -8.33 3.42
N PHE A 249 -9.61 -8.84 3.82
CA PHE A 249 -9.51 -9.91 4.81
C PHE A 249 -10.02 -9.47 6.18
N TYR A 250 -9.73 -8.23 6.58
CA TYR A 250 -10.30 -7.61 7.78
C TYR A 250 -11.83 -7.62 7.75
N MET A 251 -12.39 -7.21 6.61
CA MET A 251 -13.85 -7.14 6.42
C MET A 251 -14.49 -8.53 6.45
N ALA A 252 -13.74 -9.56 6.08
CA ALA A 252 -14.15 -10.96 6.19
C ALA A 252 -13.92 -11.58 7.57
N GLY A 253 -13.43 -10.83 8.57
CA GLY A 253 -13.24 -11.32 9.94
C GLY A 253 -11.98 -12.17 10.14
N VAL A 254 -11.00 -12.06 9.24
CA VAL A 254 -9.70 -12.72 9.38
C VAL A 254 -8.81 -11.90 10.34
N PRO A 255 -8.17 -12.52 11.35
CA PRO A 255 -7.13 -11.86 12.14
C PRO A 255 -6.00 -11.36 11.24
N LEU A 256 -5.57 -10.10 11.40
CA LEU A 256 -4.54 -9.52 10.55
C LEU A 256 -3.43 -8.80 11.31
N VAL A 257 -2.28 -8.74 10.65
CA VAL A 257 -1.19 -7.79 10.89
C VAL A 257 -0.76 -7.21 9.55
N ASN A 258 -0.98 -5.93 9.28
CA ASN A 258 -0.55 -5.32 8.01
C ASN A 258 0.54 -4.28 8.25
N TYR A 259 1.66 -4.46 7.57
CA TYR A 259 2.79 -3.55 7.55
C TYR A 259 2.68 -2.60 6.35
N LEU A 260 2.82 -1.30 6.58
CA LEU A 260 2.76 -0.27 5.55
C LEU A 260 3.70 0.89 5.88
N THR A 261 4.41 1.41 4.89
CA THR A 261 4.89 2.82 4.92
C THR A 261 4.16 3.63 3.85
N ALA A 262 3.80 4.87 4.17
CA ALA A 262 2.99 5.71 3.27
C ALA A 262 3.66 7.06 2.96
N PRO A 263 4.76 7.07 2.18
CA PRO A 263 5.40 8.32 1.75
C PRO A 263 4.52 9.10 0.77
N PHE A 264 4.81 10.39 0.55
CA PHE A 264 4.00 11.22 -0.36
C PHE A 264 4.09 10.79 -1.83
N TYR A 265 5.18 10.12 -2.21
CA TYR A 265 5.49 9.77 -3.60
C TYR A 265 4.90 8.43 -4.03
N LEU A 266 4.10 7.77 -3.18
CA LEU A 266 3.25 6.67 -3.64
C LEU A 266 2.43 7.18 -4.82
N PHE A 267 2.41 6.44 -5.93
CA PHE A 267 1.76 6.83 -7.19
C PHE A 267 2.43 7.97 -7.97
N ASP A 268 3.71 8.29 -7.75
CA ASP A 268 4.46 9.23 -8.60
C ASP A 268 5.58 8.51 -9.36
N ALA A 269 5.89 8.96 -10.58
CA ALA A 269 6.99 8.44 -11.39
C ALA A 269 8.37 8.50 -10.70
N VAL A 270 8.54 9.33 -9.66
CA VAL A 270 9.77 9.36 -8.85
C VAL A 270 9.93 8.16 -7.91
N ASP A 271 8.92 7.28 -7.79
CA ASP A 271 9.00 6.02 -7.04
C ASP A 271 9.88 4.99 -7.76
N THR A 272 11.19 5.17 -7.58
CA THR A 272 12.26 4.36 -8.16
C THR A 272 13.11 3.68 -7.08
N LEU A 273 13.97 2.74 -7.45
CA LEU A 273 14.75 1.90 -6.51
C LEU A 273 15.61 2.67 -5.48
N ASP A 274 15.93 3.94 -5.72
CA ASP A 274 16.63 4.81 -4.77
C ASP A 274 15.73 5.31 -3.62
N LYS A 275 14.40 5.13 -3.73
CA LYS A 275 13.42 5.43 -2.69
C LYS A 275 13.25 4.32 -1.68
N ILE A 276 13.68 3.10 -1.98
CA ILE A 276 13.64 1.96 -1.04
C ILE A 276 14.61 2.19 0.13
N HIS A 277 14.09 2.15 1.36
CA HIS A 277 14.91 2.15 2.57
C HIS A 277 15.52 0.76 2.78
N ARG A 278 16.59 0.49 2.03
CA ARG A 278 17.32 -0.78 2.04
C ARG A 278 17.67 -1.31 3.43
N PRO A 279 18.10 -0.48 4.42
CA PRO A 279 18.38 -0.97 5.76
C PRO A 279 17.18 -1.60 6.48
N SER A 280 15.94 -1.37 6.03
CA SER A 280 14.74 -2.00 6.61
C SER A 280 14.37 -3.34 6.04
N LEU A 281 14.85 -3.71 4.85
CA LEU A 281 14.39 -4.95 4.20
C LEU A 281 14.63 -6.18 5.07
N VAL A 282 15.84 -6.31 5.64
CA VAL A 282 16.17 -7.45 6.51
C VAL A 282 15.46 -7.38 7.88
N PRO A 283 15.52 -6.28 8.64
CA PRO A 283 14.79 -6.16 9.90
C PRO A 283 13.28 -6.39 9.78
N VAL A 284 12.63 -5.88 8.72
CA VAL A 284 11.19 -6.11 8.48
C VAL A 284 10.93 -7.58 8.17
N THR A 285 11.80 -8.22 7.37
CA THR A 285 11.70 -9.67 7.09
C THR A 285 11.79 -10.49 8.37
N HIS A 286 12.74 -10.18 9.27
CA HIS A 286 12.88 -10.87 10.55
C HIS A 286 11.69 -10.62 11.47
N ALA A 287 11.20 -9.38 11.54
CA ALA A 287 10.02 -9.06 12.32
C ALA A 287 8.80 -9.85 11.81
N ALA A 288 8.66 -9.97 10.49
CA ALA A 288 7.59 -10.76 9.90
C ALA A 288 7.70 -12.26 10.26
N ILE A 289 8.92 -12.82 10.23
CA ILE A 289 9.18 -14.20 10.68
C ILE A 289 8.74 -14.37 12.14
N ARG A 290 9.17 -13.50 13.06
CA ARG A 290 8.82 -13.58 14.49
C ARG A 290 7.31 -13.52 14.73
N ILE A 291 6.60 -12.67 13.99
CA ILE A 291 5.15 -12.53 14.10
C ILE A 291 4.47 -13.81 13.61
N VAL A 292 4.92 -14.38 12.49
CA VAL A 292 4.41 -15.67 11.97
C VAL A 292 4.72 -16.79 12.96
N GLU A 293 5.93 -16.87 13.53
CA GLU A 293 6.30 -17.83 14.57
C GLU A 293 5.39 -17.74 15.81
N SER A 294 4.94 -16.54 16.18
CA SER A 294 4.07 -16.33 17.35
C SER A 294 2.68 -17.00 17.23
N THR A 295 2.30 -17.42 16.02
CA THR A 295 1.08 -18.18 15.75
C THR A 295 1.20 -19.66 16.08
N MET A 296 2.42 -20.19 16.23
CA MET A 296 2.65 -21.62 16.47
C MET A 296 1.84 -22.16 17.65
N GLY A 297 1.11 -23.24 17.41
CA GLY A 297 0.26 -23.88 18.42
C GLY A 297 -1.02 -23.11 18.76
N VAL A 298 -1.39 -22.09 17.98
CA VAL A 298 -2.64 -21.35 18.11
C VAL A 298 -3.52 -21.66 16.92
N SER A 299 -4.74 -22.17 17.17
CA SER A 299 -5.66 -22.42 16.07
C SER A 299 -6.29 -21.14 15.52
N ALA A 300 -6.89 -21.19 14.33
CA ALA A 300 -7.59 -20.05 13.75
C ALA A 300 -8.78 -19.60 14.61
N SER A 301 -9.48 -20.55 15.23
CA SER A 301 -10.53 -20.26 16.21
C SER A 301 -9.97 -19.68 17.52
N GLY A 302 -8.81 -20.18 17.97
CA GLY A 302 -8.12 -19.69 19.17
C GLY A 302 -7.63 -18.26 19.00
N MET A 303 -7.06 -17.92 17.84
CA MET A 303 -6.60 -16.56 17.53
C MET A 303 -7.77 -15.56 17.57
N ARG A 304 -8.93 -15.92 17.01
CA ARG A 304 -10.12 -15.06 17.04
C ARG A 304 -10.72 -14.88 18.44
N ALA A 305 -10.48 -15.82 19.35
CA ALA A 305 -10.99 -15.76 20.71
C ALA A 305 -10.21 -14.79 21.62
N GLY A 306 -9.00 -14.39 21.23
CA GLY A 306 -8.15 -13.44 21.96
C GLY A 306 -7.01 -14.09 22.74
#